data_AF-A0A729Q8N4-F1
#
_entry.id   AF-A0A729Q8N4-F1
#
_cell.length_a   1.000
_cell.length_b   1.000
_cell.length_c   1.000
_cell.angle_alpha   90.00
_cell.angle_beta   90.00
_cell.angle_gamma   90.00
#
_symmetry.space_group_name_H-M   'P 1'
#
loop_
_entity.id
_entity.type
_entity.pdbx_description
1 polymer ?
#
loop_
_entity_poly.entity_id
_entity_poly.type
_entity_poly.pdbx_seq_one_letter_code
_entity_poly.pdbx_strand_id
1 'polypeptide(L)'
;DNGVLVNAAREGLGYEIESEVIDMEPFYFEGINVEKDEDEEDETVVVNHAPKAAIELLVVGGSTVQLSGAGSSDEDGDALTFSWGVPTEIDVADKTVSVIQFTTPEVSAKTTLQFTLFVRDEQGEPSSQQRFVLTVVPAASDDQPEPADDVVPDEEDVTPEEDDVTPAEDNTPNPLWDKDTVYGASWGTFEIVSWKGHNYQVKWWSVGDQPDLNCSASGAWTDLGAY
;
A
#
# COMPACT_ATOMS: atom_id res chain seq x y z
N ASP A 1 -39.94 -43.64 -31.15
CA ASP A 1 -39.53 -42.49 -31.96
C ASP A 1 -38.74 -43.05 -33.14
N ASN A 2 -39.26 -42.91 -34.37
CA ASN A 2 -38.76 -43.64 -35.54
C ASN A 2 -37.63 -42.85 -36.21
N GLY A 3 -36.39 -43.18 -35.86
CA GLY A 3 -35.19 -42.53 -36.42
C GLY A 3 -34.97 -42.92 -37.88
N VAL A 4 -35.41 -42.08 -38.81
CA VAL A 4 -35.08 -42.20 -40.23
C VAL A 4 -33.72 -41.54 -40.46
N LEU A 5 -32.70 -42.35 -40.74
CA LEU A 5 -31.39 -41.85 -41.16
C LEU A 5 -31.43 -41.52 -42.67
N VAL A 6 -31.36 -40.22 -42.98
CA VAL A 6 -31.25 -39.74 -44.36
C VAL A 6 -29.78 -39.81 -44.79
N ASN A 7 -29.44 -40.76 -45.65
CA ASN A 7 -28.12 -40.84 -46.27
C ASN A 7 -28.00 -39.76 -47.36
N ALA A 8 -26.95 -38.94 -47.27
CA ALA A 8 -26.58 -37.97 -48.29
C ALA A 8 -26.31 -38.65 -49.64
N ALA A 9 -26.86 -38.07 -50.70
CA ALA A 9 -26.82 -38.60 -52.05
C ALA A 9 -25.40 -38.76 -52.61
N ARG A 10 -25.12 -39.95 -53.18
CA ARG A 10 -24.17 -40.09 -54.28
C ARG A 10 -24.81 -41.00 -55.33
N GLU A 11 -24.94 -40.45 -56.53
CA GLU A 11 -25.56 -41.06 -57.70
C GLU A 11 -24.94 -42.42 -58.07
N GLY A 12 -25.79 -43.37 -58.46
CA GLY A 12 -25.39 -44.51 -59.29
C GLY A 12 -25.87 -45.86 -58.78
N LEU A 13 -26.73 -46.49 -59.60
CA LEU A 13 -27.13 -47.91 -59.61
C LEU A 13 -28.32 -48.27 -58.71
N GLY A 14 -29.42 -48.63 -59.37
CA GLY A 14 -30.70 -49.03 -58.77
C GLY A 14 -30.60 -50.29 -57.94
N TYR A 15 -30.43 -50.10 -56.64
CA TYR A 15 -30.73 -51.11 -55.64
C TYR A 15 -32.04 -50.70 -54.96
N GLU A 16 -33.05 -51.56 -55.04
CA GLU A 16 -34.27 -51.43 -54.25
C GLU A 16 -33.87 -51.39 -52.76
N ILE A 17 -34.37 -50.39 -52.03
CA ILE A 17 -34.13 -50.28 -50.60
C ILE A 17 -34.99 -51.36 -49.93
N GLU A 18 -34.40 -52.49 -49.54
CA GLU A 18 -35.01 -53.41 -48.60
C GLU A 18 -34.84 -52.86 -47.18
N SER A 19 -35.96 -52.56 -46.52
CA SER A 19 -35.98 -52.19 -45.10
C SER A 19 -35.90 -53.46 -44.25
N GLU A 20 -34.72 -53.77 -43.72
CA GLU A 20 -34.58 -54.85 -42.74
C GLU A 20 -34.87 -54.29 -41.33
N VAL A 21 -35.91 -54.81 -40.69
CA VAL A 21 -36.25 -54.46 -39.30
C VAL A 21 -35.36 -55.30 -38.39
N ILE A 22 -34.30 -54.69 -37.87
CA ILE A 22 -33.43 -55.34 -36.89
C ILE A 22 -34.15 -55.34 -35.54
N ASP A 23 -34.34 -56.53 -34.98
CA ASP A 23 -34.88 -56.70 -33.63
C ASP A 23 -33.83 -56.27 -32.59
N MET A 24 -34.10 -55.14 -31.94
CA MET A 24 -33.23 -54.55 -30.92
C MET A 24 -33.55 -55.06 -29.51
N GLU A 25 -34.55 -55.95 -29.36
CA GLU A 25 -34.95 -56.56 -28.09
C GLU A 25 -33.78 -57.26 -27.35
N PRO A 26 -32.81 -57.92 -28.01
CA PRO A 26 -31.64 -58.52 -27.34
C PRO A 26 -30.63 -57.49 -26.81
N PHE A 27 -30.68 -56.24 -27.28
CA PHE A 27 -29.77 -55.17 -26.87
C PHE A 27 -30.37 -54.25 -25.81
N TYR A 28 -31.60 -54.54 -25.36
CA TYR A 28 -32.21 -53.85 -24.23
C TYR A 28 -31.74 -54.52 -22.93
N PHE A 29 -30.75 -53.94 -22.28
CA PHE A 29 -30.46 -54.25 -20.88
C PHE A 29 -31.61 -53.65 -20.05
N GLU A 30 -32.30 -54.45 -19.23
CA GLU A 30 -33.12 -53.91 -18.14
C GLU A 30 -32.20 -53.05 -17.28
N GLY A 31 -32.33 -51.73 -17.40
CA GLY A 31 -31.58 -50.79 -16.60
C GLY A 31 -31.75 -51.13 -15.13
N ILE A 32 -30.68 -51.01 -14.35
CA ILE A 32 -30.77 -51.01 -12.90
C ILE A 32 -31.81 -49.94 -12.54
N ASN A 33 -32.95 -50.37 -12.00
CA ASN A 33 -33.94 -49.44 -11.48
C ASN A 33 -33.37 -48.91 -10.17
N VAL A 34 -32.60 -47.82 -10.27
CA VAL A 34 -32.15 -47.07 -9.09
C VAL A 34 -33.42 -46.43 -8.53
N GLU A 35 -34.02 -47.06 -7.52
CA GLU A 35 -34.95 -46.35 -6.65
C GLU A 35 -34.19 -45.13 -6.14
N LYS A 36 -34.68 -43.95 -6.50
CA LYS A 36 -34.09 -42.68 -6.10
C LYS A 36 -34.28 -42.58 -4.58
N ASP A 37 -33.26 -43.00 -3.84
CA ASP A 37 -33.08 -42.52 -2.48
C ASP A 37 -32.97 -41.00 -2.60
N GLU A 38 -34.00 -40.27 -2.15
CA GLU A 38 -34.07 -38.81 -2.21
C GLU A 38 -33.16 -38.11 -1.19
N ASP A 39 -32.06 -38.77 -0.79
CA ASP A 39 -31.06 -38.27 0.16
C ASP A 39 -29.66 -38.20 -0.47
N GLU A 40 -29.54 -38.06 -1.79
CA GLU A 40 -28.32 -37.48 -2.36
C GLU A 40 -28.41 -35.96 -2.17
N GLU A 41 -27.97 -35.50 -1.00
CA GLU A 41 -27.58 -34.11 -0.81
C GLU A 41 -26.63 -33.77 -1.97
N ASP A 42 -27.07 -32.89 -2.89
CA ASP A 42 -26.19 -32.28 -3.88
C ASP A 42 -25.03 -31.63 -3.09
N GLU A 43 -23.93 -32.35 -2.92
CA GLU A 43 -22.68 -31.79 -2.39
C GLU A 43 -22.23 -30.72 -3.38
N THR A 44 -22.68 -29.49 -3.17
CA THR A 44 -22.16 -28.33 -3.88
C THR A 44 -20.69 -28.23 -3.53
N VAL A 45 -19.81 -28.60 -4.45
CA VAL A 45 -18.36 -28.40 -4.31
C VAL A 45 -18.13 -26.89 -4.23
N VAL A 46 -17.99 -26.37 -3.01
CA VAL A 46 -17.61 -24.98 -2.78
C VAL A 46 -16.15 -24.84 -3.22
N VAL A 47 -15.90 -23.96 -4.19
CA VAL A 47 -14.55 -23.65 -4.66
C VAL A 47 -13.99 -22.58 -3.72
N ASN A 48 -12.83 -22.84 -3.12
CA ASN A 48 -12.13 -21.88 -2.26
C ASN A 48 -11.60 -20.67 -3.05
N HIS A 49 -11.65 -19.50 -2.43
CA HIS A 49 -11.08 -18.26 -2.91
C HIS A 49 -10.00 -17.77 -1.95
N ALA A 50 -8.83 -17.40 -2.48
CA ALA A 50 -7.76 -16.87 -1.65
C ALA A 50 -8.18 -15.61 -0.86
N PRO A 51 -7.73 -15.47 0.40
CA PRO A 51 -8.09 -14.32 1.23
C PRO A 51 -7.42 -13.03 0.76
N LYS A 52 -8.00 -11.89 1.16
CA LYS A 52 -7.47 -10.55 0.93
C LYS A 52 -6.90 -9.96 2.22
N ALA A 53 -5.59 -9.78 2.26
CA ALA A 53 -4.91 -9.12 3.36
C ALA A 53 -5.10 -7.59 3.34
N ALA A 54 -5.27 -6.99 4.52
CA ALA A 54 -5.24 -5.55 4.71
C ALA A 54 -4.40 -5.19 5.95
N ILE A 55 -3.70 -4.06 5.92
CA ILE A 55 -2.93 -3.54 7.06
C ILE A 55 -3.48 -2.16 7.42
N GLU A 56 -3.73 -1.95 8.70
CA GLU A 56 -4.11 -0.68 9.29
C GLU A 56 -3.09 -0.25 10.34
N LEU A 57 -2.74 1.04 10.35
CA LEU A 57 -1.87 1.65 11.35
C LEU A 57 -2.70 2.23 12.48
N LEU A 58 -2.36 1.85 13.71
CA LEU A 58 -2.95 2.36 14.94
C LEU A 58 -1.83 2.95 15.80
N VAL A 59 -2.00 4.18 16.26
CA VAL A 59 -1.02 4.84 17.15
C VAL A 59 -1.59 4.84 18.55
N VAL A 60 -0.89 4.16 19.46
CA VAL A 60 -1.20 4.19 20.90
C VAL A 60 -0.35 5.31 21.51
N GLY A 61 -0.96 6.15 22.33
CA GLY A 61 -0.31 7.37 22.85
C GLY A 61 1.13 7.14 23.33
N GLY A 62 2.03 8.05 22.96
CA GLY A 62 3.47 7.90 23.14
C GLY A 62 4.15 7.34 21.88
N SER A 63 5.17 6.50 22.06
CA SER A 63 5.98 5.91 20.97
C SER A 63 5.55 4.49 20.57
N THR A 64 4.34 4.08 20.96
CA THR A 64 3.83 2.73 20.70
C THR A 64 2.97 2.69 19.45
N VAL A 65 3.30 1.77 18.54
CA VAL A 65 2.59 1.57 17.28
C VAL A 65 2.01 0.17 17.26
N GLN A 66 0.79 0.08 16.73
CA GLN A 66 0.11 -1.17 16.44
C GLN A 66 -0.14 -1.26 14.93
N LEU A 67 0.13 -2.43 14.36
CA LEU A 67 -0.30 -2.77 13.00
C LEU A 67 -1.36 -3.86 13.09
N SER A 68 -2.54 -3.58 12.54
CA SER A 68 -3.70 -4.45 12.56
C SER A 68 -3.94 -5.07 11.19
N GLY A 69 -4.09 -6.39 11.18
CA GLY A 69 -4.55 -7.18 10.04
C GLY A 69 -6.06 -7.41 10.05
N ALA A 70 -6.79 -6.88 11.05
CA ALA A 70 -8.20 -7.20 11.29
C ALA A 70 -9.15 -6.77 10.14
N GLY A 71 -8.71 -5.86 9.26
CA GLY A 71 -9.43 -5.51 8.04
C GLY A 71 -9.28 -6.53 6.90
N SER A 72 -8.56 -7.63 7.11
CA SER A 72 -8.44 -8.71 6.14
C SER A 72 -9.75 -9.48 6.04
N SER A 73 -10.06 -9.98 4.86
CA SER A 73 -11.35 -10.61 4.57
C SER A 73 -11.17 -11.79 3.64
N ASP A 74 -12.12 -12.71 3.72
CA ASP A 74 -12.25 -13.86 2.85
C ASP A 74 -13.62 -13.86 2.17
N GLU A 75 -13.71 -14.27 0.91
CA GLU A 75 -14.97 -14.25 0.15
C GLU A 75 -15.90 -15.41 0.54
N ASP A 76 -15.33 -16.54 0.95
CA ASP A 76 -16.05 -17.73 1.41
C ASP A 76 -16.42 -17.64 2.90
N GLY A 77 -15.79 -16.70 3.62
CA GLY A 77 -16.05 -16.42 5.04
C GLY A 77 -15.21 -17.26 5.97
N ASP A 78 -14.11 -17.82 5.46
CA ASP A 78 -13.21 -18.68 6.22
C ASP A 78 -12.44 -17.94 7.30
N ALA A 79 -12.05 -18.69 8.35
CA ALA A 79 -11.22 -18.14 9.40
C ALA A 79 -9.80 -17.84 8.88
N LEU A 80 -9.23 -16.74 9.36
CA LEU A 80 -7.96 -16.21 8.86
C LEU A 80 -6.83 -16.35 9.86
N THR A 81 -5.69 -16.86 9.37
CA THR A 81 -4.42 -16.92 10.09
C THR A 81 -3.46 -15.87 9.55
N PHE A 82 -2.77 -15.14 10.44
CA PHE A 82 -1.91 -14.02 10.08
C PHE A 82 -0.44 -14.41 10.16
N SER A 83 0.40 -13.76 9.34
CA SER A 83 1.85 -13.89 9.39
C SER A 83 2.53 -12.58 9.03
N TRP A 84 3.18 -11.97 10.01
CA TRP A 84 3.85 -10.69 9.88
C TRP A 84 5.35 -10.84 9.59
N GLY A 85 5.81 -10.21 8.52
CA GLY A 85 7.21 -9.89 8.30
C GLY A 85 7.55 -8.57 9.00
N VAL A 86 8.49 -8.62 9.93
CA VAL A 86 8.89 -7.49 10.78
C VAL A 86 10.39 -7.25 10.59
N PRO A 87 10.85 -5.98 10.47
CA PRO A 87 12.27 -5.64 10.41
C PRO A 87 13.06 -6.17 11.60
N THR A 88 14.38 -6.33 11.43
CA THR A 88 15.28 -6.83 12.47
C THR A 88 15.41 -5.90 13.67
N GLU A 89 15.14 -4.61 13.49
CA GLU A 89 15.23 -3.57 14.51
C GLU A 89 14.00 -3.52 15.42
N ILE A 90 12.93 -4.23 15.07
CA ILE A 90 11.65 -4.22 15.77
C ILE A 90 11.39 -5.59 16.40
N ASP A 91 11.20 -5.58 17.72
CA ASP A 91 10.77 -6.74 18.47
C ASP A 91 9.24 -6.77 18.61
N VAL A 92 8.65 -7.95 18.36
CA VAL A 92 7.22 -8.21 18.56
C VAL A 92 7.08 -9.58 19.23
N ALA A 93 6.15 -9.67 20.19
CA ALA A 93 5.96 -10.88 20.99
C ALA A 93 5.49 -12.08 20.16
N ASP A 94 4.57 -11.85 19.22
CA ASP A 94 4.01 -12.86 18.34
C ASP A 94 3.78 -12.25 16.94
N LYS A 95 4.23 -12.96 15.90
CA LYS A 95 4.08 -12.55 14.50
C LYS A 95 2.87 -13.20 13.82
N THR A 96 2.06 -13.95 14.56
CA THR A 96 0.91 -14.72 14.05
C THR A 96 -0.44 -14.17 14.51
N VAL A 97 -0.43 -13.20 15.42
CA VAL A 97 -1.63 -12.50 15.88
C VAL A 97 -2.15 -11.51 14.85
N SER A 98 -3.46 -11.24 14.92
CA SER A 98 -4.11 -10.26 14.04
C SER A 98 -3.61 -8.83 14.25
N VAL A 99 -3.13 -8.49 15.45
CA VAL A 99 -2.58 -7.16 15.77
C VAL A 99 -1.22 -7.33 16.42
N ILE A 100 -0.18 -6.79 15.79
CA ILE A 100 1.15 -6.70 16.39
C ILE A 100 1.34 -5.33 17.03
N GLN A 101 2.09 -5.29 18.13
CA GLN A 101 2.43 -4.07 18.85
C GLN A 101 3.94 -3.98 19.03
N PHE A 102 4.50 -2.80 18.80
CA PHE A 102 5.91 -2.53 19.04
C PHE A 102 6.12 -1.05 19.43
N THR A 103 7.28 -0.77 20.01
CA THR A 103 7.73 0.61 20.27
C THR A 103 8.66 1.05 19.16
N THR A 104 8.48 2.26 18.64
CA THR A 104 9.39 2.80 17.62
C THR A 104 10.78 3.01 18.22
N PRO A 105 11.86 2.60 17.54
CA PRO A 105 13.21 2.82 18.02
C PRO A 105 13.52 4.32 18.02
N GLU A 106 14.39 4.74 18.93
CA GLU A 106 14.99 6.07 18.86
C GLU A 106 15.99 6.10 17.70
N VAL A 107 15.86 7.11 16.86
CA VAL A 107 16.68 7.25 15.65
C VAL A 107 17.32 8.63 15.64
N SER A 108 18.60 8.70 15.25
CA SER A 108 19.31 9.97 15.08
C SER A 108 19.09 10.60 13.70
N ALA A 109 18.48 9.85 12.78
CA ALA A 109 18.11 10.31 11.43
C ALA A 109 16.82 9.62 10.98
N LYS A 110 16.12 10.23 10.02
CA LYS A 110 14.92 9.66 9.38
C LYS A 110 15.20 8.23 8.92
N THR A 111 14.45 7.27 9.45
CA THR A 111 14.65 5.83 9.24
C THR A 111 13.35 5.20 8.75
N THR A 112 13.45 4.31 7.77
CA THR A 112 12.30 3.61 7.17
C THR A 112 12.27 2.16 7.61
N LEU A 113 11.13 1.71 8.14
CA LEU A 113 10.86 0.35 8.60
C LEU A 113 9.80 -0.29 7.68
N GLN A 114 10.08 -1.47 7.15
CA GLN A 114 9.19 -2.16 6.22
C GLN A 114 8.57 -3.41 6.85
N PHE A 115 7.24 -3.45 6.89
CA PHE A 115 6.45 -4.58 7.38
C PHE A 115 5.78 -5.28 6.21
N THR A 116 5.55 -6.58 6.35
CA THR A 116 4.73 -7.34 5.41
C THR A 116 3.70 -8.18 6.15
N LEU A 117 2.58 -8.46 5.50
CA LEU A 117 1.53 -9.34 6.01
C LEU A 117 1.16 -10.37 4.94
N PHE A 118 1.06 -11.62 5.37
CA PHE A 118 0.35 -12.68 4.67
C PHE A 118 -0.80 -13.16 5.53
N VAL A 119 -1.91 -13.48 4.88
CA VAL A 119 -3.06 -14.12 5.50
C VAL A 119 -3.31 -15.46 4.81
N ARG A 120 -3.74 -16.47 5.56
CA ARG A 120 -4.16 -17.77 5.03
C ARG A 120 -5.55 -18.11 5.54
N ASP A 121 -6.35 -18.73 4.69
CA ASP A 121 -7.62 -19.34 5.06
C ASP A 121 -7.42 -20.69 5.76
N GLU A 122 -8.53 -21.35 6.11
CA GLU A 122 -8.52 -22.68 6.74
C GLU A 122 -8.06 -23.80 5.78
N GLN A 123 -8.14 -23.56 4.46
CA GLN A 123 -7.67 -24.49 3.43
C GLN A 123 -6.18 -24.31 3.10
N GLY A 124 -5.54 -23.30 3.70
CA GLY A 124 -4.12 -23.00 3.60
C GLY A 124 -3.74 -22.13 2.40
N GLU A 125 -4.69 -21.61 1.63
CA GLU A 125 -4.42 -20.74 0.49
C GLU A 125 -3.93 -19.36 0.97
N PRO A 126 -2.78 -18.87 0.48
CA PRO A 126 -2.24 -17.60 0.93
C PRO A 126 -2.80 -16.42 0.14
N SER A 127 -3.00 -15.31 0.85
CA SER A 127 -3.23 -14.00 0.24
C SER A 127 -2.02 -13.53 -0.59
N SER A 128 -2.25 -12.53 -1.44
CA SER A 128 -1.16 -11.68 -1.91
C SER A 128 -0.43 -11.01 -0.74
N GLN A 129 0.88 -10.80 -0.86
CA GLN A 129 1.66 -10.12 0.17
C GLN A 129 1.26 -8.65 0.27
N GLN A 130 0.84 -8.21 1.46
CA GLN A 130 0.67 -6.79 1.73
C GLN A 130 1.96 -6.20 2.32
N ARG A 131 2.30 -4.98 1.93
CA ARG A 131 3.46 -4.23 2.45
C ARG A 131 2.99 -2.96 3.15
N PHE A 132 3.62 -2.63 4.25
CA PHE A 132 3.45 -1.37 4.97
C PHE A 132 4.82 -0.75 5.26
N VAL A 133 4.93 0.56 5.09
CA VAL A 133 6.18 1.31 5.28
C VAL A 133 5.96 2.35 6.35
N LEU A 134 6.68 2.24 7.46
CA LEU A 134 6.66 3.18 8.56
C LEU A 134 7.92 4.04 8.51
N THR A 135 7.77 5.35 8.62
CA THR A 135 8.90 6.28 8.71
C THR A 135 9.00 6.82 10.12
N VAL A 136 10.14 6.61 10.77
CA VAL A 136 10.47 7.11 12.10
C VAL A 136 11.41 8.30 11.94
N VAL A 137 11.12 9.40 12.62
CA VAL A 137 11.96 10.61 12.64
C VAL A 137 12.58 10.79 14.04
N PRO A 138 13.74 11.47 14.14
CA PRO A 138 14.34 11.78 15.43
C PRO A 138 13.37 12.56 16.31
N ALA A 139 13.44 12.35 17.62
CA ALA A 139 12.81 13.26 18.57
C ALA A 139 13.45 14.64 18.40
N ALA A 140 12.64 15.70 18.38
CA ALA A 140 13.16 17.05 18.42
C ALA A 140 13.87 17.27 19.76
N SER A 141 15.11 17.75 19.72
CA SER A 141 15.79 18.24 20.92
C SER A 141 15.04 19.47 21.43
N ASP A 142 14.51 19.42 22.65
CA ASP A 142 14.07 20.61 23.36
C ASP A 142 15.31 21.42 23.79
N ASP A 143 16.03 22.02 22.84
CA ASP A 143 16.94 23.13 23.14
C ASP A 143 16.07 24.37 23.36
N GLN A 144 15.45 24.43 24.54
CA GLN A 144 14.90 25.68 25.07
C GLN A 144 16.08 26.62 25.30
N PRO A 145 16.18 27.79 24.61
CA PRO A 145 17.25 28.73 24.91
C PRO A 145 17.12 29.13 26.39
N GLU A 146 18.19 28.97 27.16
CA GLU A 146 18.29 29.57 28.48
C GLU A 146 17.95 31.07 28.33
N PRO A 147 17.12 31.66 29.20
CA PRO A 147 16.90 33.09 29.15
C PRO A 147 18.25 33.78 29.34
N ALA A 148 18.66 34.54 28.31
CA ALA A 148 19.82 35.40 28.40
C ALA A 148 19.58 36.42 29.54
N ASP A 149 20.30 36.25 30.64
CA ASP A 149 20.27 37.20 31.75
C ASP A 149 20.87 38.53 31.26
N ASP A 150 20.10 39.60 31.43
CA ASP A 150 20.36 40.97 31.01
C ASP A 150 21.78 41.46 31.36
N VAL A 151 22.60 41.70 30.34
CA VAL A 151 23.78 42.58 30.46
C VAL A 151 23.39 43.96 29.94
N VAL A 152 23.21 44.88 30.88
CA VAL A 152 22.99 46.32 30.67
C VAL A 152 24.13 46.91 29.80
N PRO A 153 23.83 47.74 28.77
CA PRO A 153 24.86 48.32 27.92
C PRO A 153 25.42 49.59 28.55
N ASP A 154 26.76 49.68 28.64
CA ASP A 154 27.45 50.97 28.72
C ASP A 154 28.14 51.22 27.38
N GLU A 155 27.76 52.34 26.77
CA GLU A 155 28.26 52.84 25.48
C GLU A 155 29.65 53.46 25.63
N GLU A 156 30.58 53.14 24.72
CA GLU A 156 31.58 54.11 24.22
C GLU A 156 31.99 53.77 22.77
N ASP A 157 31.52 54.63 21.86
CA ASP A 157 32.19 55.31 20.73
C ASP A 157 33.57 54.78 20.24
N VAL A 158 33.67 54.42 18.94
CA VAL A 158 34.40 55.19 17.88
C VAL A 158 34.51 54.45 16.53
N THR A 159 33.82 54.99 15.51
CA THR A 159 34.17 55.20 14.07
C THR A 159 34.74 54.08 13.14
N PRO A 160 34.55 54.21 11.81
CA PRO A 160 34.00 53.14 10.96
C PRO A 160 35.03 52.48 10.04
N GLU A 161 34.78 51.24 9.60
CA GLU A 161 35.14 50.78 8.26
C GLU A 161 34.03 49.90 7.69
N GLU A 162 33.82 50.06 6.39
CA GLU A 162 32.81 49.41 5.58
C GLU A 162 33.08 47.91 5.47
N ASP A 163 32.05 47.09 5.52
CA ASP A 163 31.82 46.10 4.48
C ASP A 163 30.40 45.51 4.59
N ASP A 164 29.80 45.43 3.42
CA ASP A 164 28.51 44.88 3.03
C ASP A 164 28.16 43.52 3.69
N VAL A 165 27.01 43.40 4.35
CA VAL A 165 26.32 42.11 4.58
C VAL A 165 24.82 42.27 4.87
N THR A 166 24.03 41.98 3.84
CA THR A 166 22.86 41.08 3.81
C THR A 166 21.72 41.27 4.84
N PRO A 167 20.49 41.62 4.39
CA PRO A 167 19.30 41.61 5.24
C PRO A 167 18.81 40.19 5.55
N ALA A 168 18.76 39.88 6.86
CA ALA A 168 17.83 38.97 7.54
C ALA A 168 17.74 37.50 7.04
N GLU A 169 18.65 36.65 7.52
CA GLU A 169 18.52 35.17 7.44
C GLU A 169 17.79 34.54 8.65
N ASP A 170 17.33 35.33 9.64
CA ASP A 170 17.01 34.81 10.98
C ASP A 170 15.52 34.89 11.40
N ASN A 171 14.57 35.08 10.47
CA ASN A 171 13.13 35.16 10.80
C ASN A 171 12.20 34.41 9.83
N THR A 172 12.67 33.34 9.18
CA THR A 172 11.84 32.58 8.22
C THR A 172 11.24 31.31 8.86
N PRO A 173 9.93 31.01 8.69
CA PRO A 173 9.27 29.85 9.30
C PRO A 173 9.78 28.48 8.81
N ASN A 174 10.36 28.44 7.61
CA ASN A 174 10.97 27.25 7.02
C ASN A 174 12.40 27.57 6.54
N PRO A 175 13.26 26.56 6.34
CA PRO A 175 14.60 26.76 5.78
C PRO A 175 14.55 27.56 4.48
N LEU A 176 15.49 28.49 4.28
CA LEU A 176 15.61 29.23 3.03
C LEU A 176 15.90 28.28 1.87
N TRP A 177 15.30 28.56 0.71
CA TRP A 177 15.59 27.80 -0.52
C TRP A 177 17.04 28.01 -0.96
N ASP A 178 17.71 26.92 -1.34
CA ASP A 178 19.09 26.90 -1.82
C ASP A 178 19.17 26.26 -3.22
N LYS A 179 19.84 26.93 -4.15
CA LYS A 179 19.96 26.52 -5.55
C LYS A 179 20.74 25.21 -5.75
N ASP A 180 21.66 24.89 -4.85
CA ASP A 180 22.55 23.73 -4.93
C ASP A 180 22.01 22.55 -4.11
N THR A 181 20.89 22.75 -3.40
CA THR A 181 20.21 21.70 -2.64
C THR A 181 19.22 20.93 -3.52
N VAL A 182 19.22 19.61 -3.37
CA VAL A 182 18.26 18.72 -4.05
C VAL A 182 17.04 18.53 -3.16
N TYR A 183 15.88 18.99 -3.65
CA TYR A 183 14.57 18.82 -3.03
C TYR A 183 13.80 17.69 -3.72
N GLY A 184 12.91 17.01 -3.00
CA GLY A 184 12.09 15.91 -3.54
C GLY A 184 12.91 14.68 -3.95
N ALA A 185 14.16 14.55 -3.51
CA ALA A 185 15.03 13.40 -3.79
C ALA A 185 14.49 12.10 -3.19
N SER A 186 13.76 12.21 -2.10
CA SER A 186 13.09 11.09 -1.45
C SER A 186 11.64 11.06 -1.88
N TRP A 187 11.25 10.00 -2.60
CA TRP A 187 9.87 9.78 -3.03
C TRP A 187 8.90 9.90 -1.84
N GLY A 188 7.91 10.79 -1.97
CA GLY A 188 6.92 11.08 -0.92
C GLY A 188 7.35 12.07 0.17
N THR A 189 8.54 12.68 0.06
CA THR A 189 8.95 13.81 0.91
C THR A 189 8.72 15.11 0.14
N PHE A 190 7.85 15.96 0.67
CA PHE A 190 7.50 17.25 0.08
C PHE A 190 8.02 18.36 1.00
N GLU A 191 9.33 18.63 0.94
CA GLU A 191 9.97 19.70 1.72
C GLU A 191 9.31 21.06 1.47
N ILE A 192 9.26 21.88 2.52
CA ILE A 192 8.80 23.27 2.46
C ILE A 192 10.02 24.18 2.66
N VAL A 193 10.14 25.19 1.82
CA VAL A 193 11.21 26.20 1.88
C VAL A 193 10.62 27.61 1.92
N SER A 194 11.35 28.52 2.54
CA SER A 194 11.05 29.95 2.51
C SER A 194 11.82 30.62 1.37
N TRP A 195 11.16 31.47 0.59
CA TRP A 195 11.80 32.27 -0.44
C TRP A 195 11.06 33.61 -0.62
N LYS A 196 11.76 34.72 -0.47
CA LYS A 196 11.23 36.09 -0.63
C LYS A 196 9.92 36.38 0.14
N GLY A 197 9.81 35.89 1.38
CA GLY A 197 8.62 36.12 2.22
C GLY A 197 7.45 35.19 1.92
N HIS A 198 7.64 34.15 1.11
CA HIS A 198 6.63 33.12 0.81
C HIS A 198 7.16 31.72 1.12
N ASN A 199 6.26 30.81 1.46
CA ASN A 199 6.56 29.40 1.67
C ASN A 199 6.21 28.59 0.42
N TYR A 200 7.07 27.64 0.05
CA TYR A 200 6.88 26.81 -1.13
C TYR A 200 7.07 25.34 -0.79
N GLN A 201 6.15 24.48 -1.23
CA GLN A 201 6.26 23.04 -1.09
C GLN A 201 6.72 22.41 -2.41
N VAL A 202 7.78 21.61 -2.35
CA VAL A 202 8.25 20.85 -3.53
C VAL A 202 7.23 19.77 -3.91
N LYS A 203 6.97 19.59 -5.21
CA LYS A 203 6.04 18.57 -5.73
C LYS A 203 6.75 17.29 -6.17
N TRP A 204 8.00 17.40 -6.61
CA TRP A 204 8.84 16.29 -7.08
C TRP A 204 10.31 16.72 -7.09
N TRP A 205 11.20 15.80 -7.44
CA TRP A 205 12.65 16.05 -7.54
C TRP A 205 12.97 17.39 -8.23
N SER A 206 13.73 18.26 -7.57
CA SER A 206 14.15 19.56 -8.10
C SER A 206 15.49 19.99 -7.51
N VAL A 207 16.33 20.60 -8.33
CA VAL A 207 17.60 21.24 -7.94
C VAL A 207 17.79 22.46 -8.82
N GLY A 208 18.14 23.60 -8.23
CA GLY A 208 18.34 24.85 -8.96
C GLY A 208 17.07 25.55 -9.48
N ASP A 209 15.90 24.90 -9.45
CA ASP A 209 14.64 25.53 -9.86
C ASP A 209 14.15 26.49 -8.77
N GLN A 210 14.23 27.79 -9.06
CA GLN A 210 13.81 28.83 -8.13
C GLN A 210 12.28 28.75 -7.85
N PRO A 211 11.81 28.80 -6.58
CA PRO A 211 10.40 28.53 -6.25
C PRO A 211 9.39 29.51 -6.83
N ASP A 212 9.67 30.82 -6.83
CA ASP A 212 8.76 31.85 -7.34
C ASP A 212 8.57 31.80 -8.86
N LEU A 213 9.56 31.28 -9.60
CA LEU A 213 9.48 31.11 -11.05
C LEU A 213 8.91 29.75 -11.46
N ASN A 214 8.97 28.76 -10.56
CA ASN A 214 8.62 27.37 -10.84
C ASN A 214 7.43 26.89 -9.98
N CYS A 215 6.52 27.79 -9.60
CA CYS A 215 5.32 27.46 -8.82
C CYS A 215 4.05 27.20 -9.66
N SER A 216 4.14 27.25 -10.99
CA SER A 216 3.01 27.01 -11.89
C SER A 216 2.49 25.56 -11.84
N ALA A 217 1.37 25.26 -12.51
CA ALA A 217 0.78 23.91 -12.53
C ALA A 217 1.78 22.82 -12.99
N SER A 218 2.70 23.15 -13.90
CA SER A 218 3.77 22.26 -14.37
C SER A 218 5.13 22.50 -13.70
N GLY A 219 5.21 23.44 -12.77
CA GLY A 219 6.43 23.78 -12.04
C GLY A 219 6.63 22.91 -10.80
N ALA A 220 7.89 22.75 -10.39
CA ALA A 220 8.33 21.88 -9.30
C ALA A 220 7.85 22.31 -7.90
N TRP A 221 7.34 23.54 -7.76
CA TRP A 221 6.94 24.12 -6.48
C TRP A 221 5.44 24.40 -6.40
N THR A 222 4.90 24.41 -5.19
CA THR A 222 3.56 24.89 -4.86
C THR A 222 3.71 26.09 -3.93
N ASP A 223 3.22 27.27 -4.32
CA ASP A 223 3.18 28.43 -3.44
C ASP A 223 2.12 28.20 -2.33
N LEU A 224 2.57 28.25 -1.08
CA LEU A 224 1.71 28.14 0.11
C LEU A 224 1.28 29.51 0.64
N GLY A 225 1.79 30.60 0.06
CA GLY A 225 1.49 31.98 0.43
C GLY A 225 2.58 32.64 1.27
N ALA A 226 2.34 33.93 1.55
CA ALA A 226 3.23 34.76 2.35
C ALA A 226 3.22 34.36 3.84
N TYR A 227 4.31 34.66 4.54
CA TYR A 227 4.45 34.55 5.99
C TYR A 227 4.84 35.87 6.64
#